data_AF-A0A1V6DF54-F1
#
_entry.id   AF-A0A1V6DF54-F1
#
_cell.length_a   1.000
_cell.length_b   1.000
_cell.length_c   1.000
_cell.angle_alpha   90.00
_cell.angle_beta   90.00
_cell.angle_gamma   90.00
#
_symmetry.space_group_name_H-M   'P 1'
#
loop_
_entity.id
_entity.type
_entity.pdbx_description
1 polymer ?
#
loop_
_entity_poly.entity_id
_entity_poly.type
_entity_poly.pdbx_seq_one_letter_code
_entity_poly.pdbx_strand_id
1 'polypeptide(L)'
;MQDMTIRDFQEFIRNQYYSTDSARGTPGTFLWFVEEVGELASALAGKDQANKEEEFADVLAWLCTLANINDVDLSRAIEKYTVRGVEGHK
;
A
#
# COMPACT_ATOMS: atom_id res chain seq x y z
N MET A 1 -12.16 12.14 15.82
CA MET A 1 -12.02 10.85 15.12
C MET A 1 -10.85 10.12 15.77
N GLN A 2 -10.93 8.81 15.94
CA GLN A 2 -9.73 8.03 16.24
C GLN A 2 -8.87 8.00 14.98
N ASP A 3 -7.56 8.21 15.14
CA ASP A 3 -6.61 8.05 14.05
C ASP A 3 -6.53 6.57 13.65
N MET A 4 -6.53 6.30 12.34
CA MET A 4 -6.44 4.95 11.80
C MET A 4 -4.99 4.46 11.84
N THR A 5 -4.77 3.27 12.37
CA THR A 5 -3.44 2.65 12.33
C THR A 5 -3.18 1.95 11.00
N ILE A 6 -1.92 1.60 10.72
CA ILE A 6 -1.54 0.81 9.54
C ILE A 6 -2.25 -0.54 9.53
N ARG A 7 -2.42 -1.16 10.70
CA ARG A 7 -3.18 -2.41 10.86
C ARG A 7 -4.64 -2.21 10.48
N ASP A 8 -5.27 -1.18 11.01
CA ASP A 8 -6.69 -0.89 10.74
C ASP A 8 -6.92 -0.66 9.24
N PHE A 9 -6.03 0.08 8.59
CA PHE A 9 -6.13 0.33 7.15
C PHE A 9 -5.91 -0.96 6.33
N GLN A 10 -4.90 -1.76 6.67
CA GLN A 10 -4.65 -3.03 6.00
C GLN A 10 -5.85 -4.00 6.13
N GLU A 11 -6.45 -4.08 7.32
CA GLU A 11 -7.65 -4.89 7.59
C GLU A 11 -8.87 -4.35 6.84
N PHE A 12 -9.04 -3.03 6.77
CA PHE A 12 -10.09 -2.40 5.96
C PHE A 12 -10.00 -2.84 4.49
N ILE A 13 -8.81 -2.74 3.88
CA ILE A 13 -8.58 -3.17 2.50
C ILE A 13 -8.85 -4.67 2.33
N ARG A 14 -8.41 -5.50 3.30
CA ARG A 14 -8.66 -6.94 3.29
C ARG A 14 -10.16 -7.25 3.25
N ASN A 15 -10.94 -6.61 4.12
CA ASN A 15 -12.37 -6.85 4.25
C ASN A 15 -13.15 -6.48 3.00
N GLN A 16 -12.69 -5.49 2.23
CA GLN A 16 -13.36 -5.05 1.01
C GLN A 16 -12.98 -5.88 -0.22
N TYR A 17 -11.69 -6.22 -0.39
CA TYR A 17 -11.19 -6.64 -1.72
C TYR A 17 -10.54 -8.02 -1.76
N TYR A 18 -10.27 -8.64 -0.60
CA TYR A 18 -9.45 -9.86 -0.52
C TYR A 18 -9.92 -11.02 -1.41
N SER A 19 -11.22 -11.27 -1.50
CA SER A 19 -11.73 -12.38 -2.33
C SER A 19 -11.38 -12.21 -3.81
N THR A 20 -11.53 -11.00 -4.33
CA THR A 20 -11.27 -10.67 -5.74
C THR A 20 -9.77 -10.67 -6.01
N ASP A 21 -9.00 -10.04 -5.12
CA ASP A 21 -7.56 -9.87 -5.31
C ASP A 21 -6.81 -11.19 -5.14
N SER A 22 -7.26 -12.03 -4.19
CA SER A 22 -6.72 -13.38 -4.02
C SER A 22 -7.01 -14.26 -5.24
N ALA A 23 -8.14 -14.07 -5.92
CA ALA A 23 -8.45 -14.80 -7.15
C ALA A 23 -7.59 -14.32 -8.34
N ARG A 24 -7.29 -13.01 -8.41
CA ARG A 24 -6.34 -12.43 -9.40
C ARG A 24 -4.90 -12.89 -9.17
N GLY A 25 -4.54 -13.15 -7.91
CA GLY A 25 -3.22 -13.63 -7.51
C GLY A 25 -2.13 -12.55 -7.53
N THR A 26 -0.94 -12.90 -7.01
CA THR A 26 0.18 -11.97 -6.84
C THR A 26 0.66 -11.31 -8.14
N PRO A 27 0.88 -12.03 -9.26
CA PRO A 27 1.37 -11.39 -10.48
C PRO A 27 0.41 -10.34 -11.03
N GLY A 28 -0.89 -10.65 -11.09
CA GLY A 28 -1.89 -9.71 -11.60
C GLY A 28 -2.10 -8.52 -10.67
N THR A 29 -2.07 -8.73 -9.37
CA THR A 29 -2.17 -7.66 -8.37
C THR A 29 -0.93 -6.77 -8.36
N PHE A 30 0.26 -7.33 -8.63
CA PHE A 30 1.48 -6.54 -8.74
C PHE A 30 1.45 -5.60 -9.96
N LEU A 31 0.82 -6.01 -11.07
CA LEU A 31 0.64 -5.14 -12.23
C LEU A 31 -0.20 -3.91 -11.89
N TRP A 32 -1.32 -4.10 -11.19
CA TRP A 32 -2.14 -2.98 -10.70
C TRP A 32 -1.34 -2.08 -9.76
N PHE A 33 -0.62 -2.64 -8.78
CA PHE A 33 0.24 -1.82 -7.92
C PHE A 33 1.25 -0.97 -8.70
N VAL A 34 1.85 -1.49 -9.77
CA VAL A 34 2.80 -0.74 -10.60
C VAL A 34 2.11 0.35 -11.42
N GLU A 35 0.86 0.13 -11.85
CA GLU A 35 0.03 1.12 -12.54
C GLU A 35 -0.16 2.35 -11.65
N GLU A 36 -0.60 2.18 -10.40
CA GLU A 36 -0.78 3.26 -9.42
C GLU A 36 0.53 4.00 -9.10
N VAL A 37 1.66 3.28 -9.08
CA VAL A 37 2.98 3.92 -8.94
C VAL A 37 3.29 4.83 -10.13
N GLY A 38 2.84 4.48 -11.34
CA GLY A 38 2.93 5.31 -12.53
C GLY A 38 2.00 6.51 -12.51
N GLU A 39 0.79 6.36 -11.98
CA GLU A 39 -0.17 7.45 -11.79
C GLU A 39 0.34 8.43 -10.73
N LEU A 40 0.85 7.94 -9.60
CA LEU A 40 1.55 8.75 -8.61
C LEU A 40 2.75 9.51 -9.20
N ALA A 41 3.57 8.86 -10.03
CA ALA A 41 4.69 9.55 -10.70
C ALA A 41 4.20 10.71 -11.58
N SER A 42 3.06 10.52 -12.27
CA SER A 42 2.43 11.56 -13.09
C SER A 42 1.88 12.70 -12.23
N ALA A 43 1.19 12.40 -11.14
CA ALA A 43 0.67 13.40 -10.20
C ALA A 43 1.78 14.22 -9.54
N LEU A 44 2.91 13.58 -9.19
CA LEU A 44 4.08 14.24 -8.63
C LEU A 44 4.74 15.24 -9.60
N ALA A 45 4.66 15.01 -10.91
CA ALA A 45 5.11 15.97 -11.93
C ALA A 45 4.19 17.21 -12.03
N GLY A 46 2.96 17.10 -11.51
CA GLY A 46 1.95 18.15 -11.49
C GLY A 46 1.99 19.07 -10.27
N LYS A 47 1.09 20.07 -10.29
CA LYS A 47 0.85 21.00 -9.17
C LYS A 47 -0.46 20.72 -8.41
N ASP A 48 -1.26 19.78 -8.90
CA ASP A 48 -2.51 19.40 -8.27
C ASP A 48 -2.24 18.60 -7.00
N GLN A 49 -2.62 19.17 -5.86
CA GLN A 49 -2.41 18.57 -4.55
C GLN A 49 -3.46 17.49 -4.24
N ALA A 50 -4.70 17.65 -4.74
CA ALA A 50 -5.76 16.67 -4.53
C ALA A 50 -5.43 15.37 -5.28
N ASN A 51 -4.98 15.50 -6.53
CA ASN A 51 -4.51 14.36 -7.32
C ASN A 51 -3.36 13.63 -6.59
N LYS A 52 -2.36 14.35 -6.05
CA LYS A 52 -1.29 13.69 -5.27
C LYS A 52 -1.84 12.91 -4.08
N GLU A 53 -2.77 13.49 -3.33
CA GLU A 53 -3.37 12.82 -2.16
C GLU A 53 -4.12 11.54 -2.54
N GLU A 54 -4.83 11.56 -3.67
CA GLU A 54 -5.49 10.39 -4.27
C GLU A 54 -4.48 9.30 -4.60
N GLU A 55 -3.47 9.62 -5.41
CA GLU A 55 -2.48 8.63 -5.85
C GLU A 55 -1.62 8.06 -4.71
N PHE A 56 -1.32 8.87 -3.68
CA PHE A 56 -0.65 8.36 -2.47
C PHE A 56 -1.53 7.36 -1.71
N ALA A 57 -2.85 7.59 -1.67
CA ALA A 57 -3.79 6.66 -1.07
C ALA A 57 -3.90 5.38 -1.89
N ASP A 58 -3.94 5.46 -3.21
CA ASP A 58 -4.07 4.29 -4.09
C ASP A 58 -2.83 3.41 -4.05
N VAL A 59 -1.62 3.99 -4.12
CA VAL A 59 -0.37 3.24 -3.93
C VAL A 59 -0.35 2.50 -2.57
N LEU A 60 -0.82 3.15 -1.50
CA LEU A 60 -0.88 2.53 -0.18
C LEU A 60 -1.93 1.42 -0.12
N ALA A 61 -3.10 1.62 -0.73
CA ALA A 61 -4.18 0.63 -0.80
C ALA A 61 -3.71 -0.63 -1.54
N TRP A 62 -3.08 -0.48 -2.70
CA TRP A 62 -2.58 -1.59 -3.50
C TRP A 62 -1.38 -2.30 -2.86
N LEU A 63 -0.54 -1.59 -2.11
CA LEU A 63 0.47 -2.22 -1.27
C LEU A 63 -0.17 -3.08 -0.16
N CYS A 64 -1.23 -2.60 0.48
CA CYS A 64 -2.00 -3.38 1.47
C CYS A 64 -2.64 -4.60 0.82
N THR A 65 -3.19 -4.47 -0.39
CA THR A 65 -3.73 -5.58 -1.17
C THR A 65 -2.68 -6.65 -1.42
N LEU A 66 -1.49 -6.26 -1.90
CA LEU A 66 -0.37 -7.19 -2.09
C LEU A 66 0.05 -7.86 -0.78
N ALA A 67 0.15 -7.11 0.32
CA ALA A 67 0.50 -7.66 1.61
C ALA A 67 -0.55 -8.69 2.09
N ASN A 68 -1.84 -8.38 1.92
CA ASN A 68 -2.94 -9.24 2.32
C ASN A 68 -2.94 -10.59 1.61
N ILE A 69 -2.73 -10.61 0.29
CA ILE A 69 -2.73 -11.86 -0.50
C ILE A 69 -1.45 -12.67 -0.35
N ASN A 70 -0.38 -12.08 0.18
CA ASN A 70 0.89 -12.76 0.47
C ASN A 70 1.11 -13.01 1.98
N ASP A 71 0.08 -12.85 2.80
CA ASP A 71 0.12 -13.09 4.26
C ASP A 71 1.20 -12.27 5.00
N VAL A 72 1.37 -11.01 4.61
CA VAL A 72 2.32 -10.07 5.21
C VAL A 72 1.58 -9.08 6.11
N ASP A 73 1.96 -9.00 7.39
CA ASP A 73 1.51 -7.94 8.32
C ASP A 73 2.40 -6.71 8.18
N LEU A 74 1.87 -5.63 7.60
CA LEU A 74 2.63 -4.39 7.35
C LEU A 74 3.02 -3.67 8.64
N SER A 75 2.17 -3.72 9.68
CA SER A 75 2.49 -3.11 10.97
C SER A 75 3.71 -3.76 11.60
N ARG A 76 3.82 -5.09 11.49
CA ARG A 76 5.02 -5.83 11.91
C ARG A 76 6.20 -5.61 10.98
N ALA A 77 5.99 -5.51 9.67
CA ALA A 77 7.06 -5.30 8.69
C ALA A 77 7.80 -3.97 8.92
N ILE A 78 7.06 -2.91 9.28
CA ILE A 78 7.60 -1.57 9.52
C ILE A 78 8.46 -1.48 10.79
N GLU A 79 8.35 -2.43 11.74
CA GLU A 79 9.24 -2.52 12.90
C GLU A 79 10.73 -2.54 12.53
N LYS A 80 11.05 -2.97 11.29
CA LYS A 80 12.38 -2.84 10.70
C LYS A 80 12.94 -1.41 10.83
N TYR A 81 12.11 -0.40 10.62
CA TYR A 81 12.51 1.01 10.64
C TYR A 81 12.29 1.68 12.00
N THR A 82 11.33 1.21 12.80
CA THR A 82 10.91 1.89 14.04
C THR A 82 11.47 1.28 15.33
N VAL A 83 11.74 -0.03 15.34
CA VAL A 83 12.18 -0.76 16.55
C VAL A 83 13.57 -1.36 16.37
N ARG A 84 13.78 -2.09 15.27
CA ARG A 84 14.99 -2.89 15.07
C ARG A 84 16.18 -2.06 14.60
N GLY A 85 15.92 -0.85 14.11
CA GLY A 85 16.91 0.00 13.46
C GLY A 85 17.29 -0.55 12.08
N VAL A 86 17.72 0.34 11.19
CA VAL A 86 18.18 -0.03 9.85
C VAL A 86 19.69 0.15 9.80
N GLU A 87 20.43 -0.95 9.68
CA GLU A 87 21.83 -0.88 9.32
C GLU A 87 21.95 -0.79 7.79
N GLY A 88 22.42 0.36 7.31
CA GLY A 88 22.69 0.61 5.90
C GLY A 88 21.92 1.81 5.35
N HIS A 89 22.65 2.88 5.06
CA HIS A 89 22.22 3.88 4.10
C HIS A 89 22.51 3.32 2.71
N LYS A 90 21.48 3.15 1.87
CA LYS A 90 21.67 2.94 0.43
C LYS A 90 21.96 4.28 -0.25
#